data_AF-A0A0C3NAV2-F1
#
_entry.id   AF-A0A0C3NAV2-F1
#
_cell.length_a   1.000
_cell.length_b   1.000
_cell.length_c   1.000
_cell.angle_alpha   90.00
_cell.angle_beta   90.00
_cell.angle_gamma   90.00
#
_symmetry.space_group_name_H-M   'P 1'
#
loop_
_entity.id
_entity.type
_entity.pdbx_description
1 polymer ?
#
loop_
_entity_poly.entity_id
_entity_poly.type
_entity_poly.pdbx_seq_one_letter_code
_entity_poly.pdbx_strand_id
1 'polypeptide(L)'
;MLFLNPLATDEQKIKALANYLGTSSPAEHWYENLTATQRASWDELAKAFNTRWPTLKSATQTSEEYQTELLALRLPEEDVGVTKTVGRQKVWAHVKWAEEAMQLASLAGIEQGSTLIWQVKKQLPKAVRRLLDDEYKDWQDFTDDVKALNTSKLRQEREEIEDRKKREEERDQ
;
A
#
# COMPACT_ATOMS: atom_id res chain seq x y z
N MET A 1 5.17 30.50 -10.96
CA MET A 1 3.79 30.23 -11.42
C MET A 1 3.88 29.34 -12.65
N LEU A 2 3.49 28.08 -12.53
CA LEU A 2 3.38 27.15 -13.65
C LEU A 2 2.08 27.47 -14.40
N PHE A 3 2.18 28.00 -15.62
CA PHE A 3 1.03 28.07 -16.51
C PHE A 3 0.68 26.64 -16.91
N LEU A 4 -0.27 26.03 -16.20
CA LEU A 4 -1.08 24.92 -16.72
C LEU A 4 -1.88 25.48 -17.89
N ASN A 5 -1.26 25.59 -19.06
CA ASN A 5 -2.02 25.68 -20.29
C ASN A 5 -2.53 24.25 -20.52
N PRO A 6 -3.84 23.96 -20.35
CA PRO A 6 -4.33 22.64 -20.73
C PRO A 6 -4.01 22.49 -22.22
N LEU A 7 -3.30 21.42 -22.58
CA LEU A 7 -3.05 21.07 -23.98
C LEU A 7 -4.43 20.77 -24.58
N ALA A 8 -5.08 21.80 -25.11
CA ALA A 8 -6.49 21.78 -25.48
C ALA A 8 -6.70 21.07 -26.81
N THR A 9 -5.68 21.06 -27.67
CA THR A 9 -5.71 20.38 -28.97
C THR A 9 -4.78 19.17 -29.00
N ASP A 10 -5.15 18.18 -29.80
CA ASP A 10 -4.32 16.98 -29.99
C ASP A 10 -2.95 17.31 -30.60
N GLU A 11 -2.89 18.31 -31.49
CA GLU A 11 -1.62 18.79 -32.03
C GLU A 11 -0.68 19.33 -30.94
N GLN A 12 -1.21 20.06 -29.95
CA GLN A 12 -0.43 20.55 -28.82
C GLN A 12 0.05 19.39 -27.94
N LYS A 13 -0.80 18.40 -27.67
CA LYS A 13 -0.43 17.21 -26.89
C LYS A 13 0.68 16.41 -27.57
N ILE A 14 0.54 16.18 -28.88
CA ILE A 14 1.51 15.44 -29.68
C ILE A 14 2.85 16.17 -29.66
N LYS A 15 2.89 17.48 -29.90
CA LYS A 15 4.14 18.28 -29.86
C LYS A 15 4.78 18.29 -28.48
N ALA A 16 3.97 18.43 -27.42
CA ALA A 16 4.46 18.46 -26.05
C ALA A 16 5.11 17.13 -25.64
N LEU A 17 4.65 15.98 -26.17
CA LEU A 17 5.21 14.67 -25.87
C LEU A 17 6.73 14.59 -26.13
N ALA A 18 7.23 15.25 -27.18
CA ALA A 18 8.66 15.27 -27.50
C ALA A 18 9.52 15.77 -26.33
N ASN A 19 9.03 16.73 -25.54
CA ASN A 19 9.74 17.31 -24.41
C ASN A 19 9.90 16.33 -23.23
N TYR A 20 9.17 15.22 -23.22
CA TYR A 20 9.21 14.20 -22.17
C TYR A 20 10.02 12.97 -22.59
N LEU A 21 10.57 12.95 -23.80
CA LEU A 21 11.41 11.86 -24.30
C LEU A 21 12.87 12.17 -23.97
N GLY A 22 13.63 11.14 -23.58
CA GLY A 22 15.06 11.29 -23.36
C GLY A 22 15.80 11.53 -24.68
N THR A 23 16.81 12.41 -24.66
CA THR A 23 17.66 12.67 -25.83
C THR A 23 18.37 11.40 -26.31
N SER A 24 18.35 11.18 -27.62
CA SER A 24 18.81 9.99 -28.34
C SER A 24 18.20 8.68 -27.84
N SER A 25 17.01 8.74 -27.22
CA SER A 25 16.35 7.54 -26.70
C SER A 25 15.63 6.77 -27.81
N PRO A 26 15.39 5.46 -27.63
CA PRO A 26 14.52 4.69 -28.53
C PRO A 26 13.11 5.28 -28.67
N ALA A 27 12.65 6.04 -27.66
CA ALA A 27 11.36 6.69 -27.69
C ALA A 27 11.36 7.95 -28.55
N GLU A 28 12.43 8.76 -28.49
CA GLU A 28 12.61 9.92 -29.37
C GLU A 28 12.70 9.51 -30.84
N HIS A 29 13.54 8.53 -31.17
CA HIS A 29 13.63 8.01 -32.54
C HIS A 29 12.31 7.43 -33.06
N TRP A 30 11.52 6.77 -32.20
CA TRP A 30 10.19 6.32 -32.59
C TRP A 30 9.24 7.49 -32.85
N TYR A 31 9.26 8.50 -31.99
CA TYR A 31 8.43 9.69 -32.12
C TYR A 31 8.75 10.48 -33.40
N GLU A 32 10.02 10.62 -33.75
CA GLU A 32 10.50 11.25 -35.00
C GLU A 32 9.99 10.51 -36.25
N ASN A 33 9.89 9.19 -36.18
CA ASN A 33 9.47 8.30 -37.28
C ASN A 33 7.95 8.00 -37.31
N LEU A 34 7.13 8.73 -36.55
CA LEU A 34 5.67 8.60 -36.59
C LEU A 34 5.11 8.98 -37.97
N THR A 35 4.23 8.14 -38.49
CA THR A 35 3.52 8.39 -39.77
C THR A 35 2.47 9.49 -39.63
N ALA A 36 2.02 10.05 -40.76
CA ALA A 36 0.96 11.07 -40.79
C ALA A 36 -0.34 10.58 -40.12
N THR A 37 -0.70 9.30 -40.30
CA THR A 37 -1.86 8.68 -39.65
C THR A 37 -1.70 8.59 -38.14
N GLN A 38 -0.52 8.24 -37.65
CA GLN A 38 -0.25 8.13 -36.20
C GLN A 38 -0.16 9.50 -35.51
N ARG A 39 0.08 10.58 -36.28
CA ARG A 39 0.05 11.97 -35.77
C ARG A 39 -1.31 12.65 -35.97
N ALA A 40 -2.32 11.96 -36.50
CA ALA A 40 -3.61 12.55 -36.83
C ALA A 40 -4.44 12.94 -35.60
N SER A 41 -4.28 12.19 -34.49
CA SER A 41 -4.96 12.46 -33.22
C SER A 41 -4.15 11.91 -32.06
N TRP A 42 -4.49 12.34 -30.84
CA TRP A 42 -3.88 11.79 -29.63
C TRP A 42 -4.20 10.30 -29.46
N ASP A 43 -5.39 9.87 -29.88
CA ASP A 43 -5.83 8.48 -29.82
C ASP A 43 -5.00 7.55 -30.73
N GLU A 44 -4.74 7.98 -31.97
CA GLU A 44 -3.90 7.21 -32.91
C GLU A 44 -2.44 7.15 -32.46
N LEU A 45 -1.93 8.24 -31.88
CA LEU A 45 -0.60 8.24 -31.28
C LEU A 45 -0.53 7.30 -30.08
N ALA A 46 -1.53 7.34 -29.19
CA ALA A 46 -1.59 6.47 -28.02
C ALA A 46 -1.69 4.98 -28.42
N LYS A 47 -2.45 4.64 -29.47
CA LYS A 47 -2.48 3.29 -30.04
C LYS A 47 -1.11 2.87 -30.56
N ALA A 48 -0.44 3.72 -31.34
CA ALA A 48 0.90 3.43 -31.84
C ALA A 48 1.92 3.28 -30.71
N PHE A 49 1.81 4.10 -29.66
CA PHE A 49 2.65 4.03 -28.47
C PHE A 49 2.45 2.68 -27.75
N ASN A 50 1.21 2.32 -27.45
CA ASN A 50 0.88 1.06 -26.77
C ASN A 50 1.15 -0.18 -27.64
N THR A 51 1.21 -0.05 -28.97
CA THR A 51 1.64 -1.13 -29.86
C THR A 51 3.16 -1.33 -29.78
N ARG A 52 3.93 -0.24 -29.69
CA ARG A 52 5.40 -0.26 -29.66
C ARG A 52 5.93 -0.63 -28.28
N TRP A 53 5.32 -0.09 -27.23
CA TRP A 53 5.53 -0.47 -25.84
C TRP A 53 4.20 -0.98 -25.30
N PRO A 54 3.86 -2.26 -25.54
CA PRO A 54 2.77 -2.89 -24.84
C PRO A 54 2.95 -2.61 -23.37
N THR A 55 1.95 -2.02 -22.72
CA THR A 55 1.87 -2.06 -21.27
C THR A 55 2.02 -3.52 -20.91
N LEU A 56 3.21 -3.90 -20.40
CA LEU A 56 3.38 -5.16 -19.72
C LEU A 56 2.24 -5.14 -18.70
N LYS A 57 1.33 -6.12 -18.79
CA LYS A 57 0.42 -6.35 -17.67
C LYS A 57 1.37 -6.56 -16.49
N SER A 58 1.54 -5.56 -15.63
CA SER A 58 1.97 -5.83 -14.27
C SER A 58 1.11 -7.00 -13.85
N ALA A 59 1.73 -8.12 -13.47
CA ALA A 59 0.98 -9.26 -12.95
C ALA A 59 0.08 -8.68 -11.86
N THR A 60 -1.19 -8.49 -12.21
CA THR A 60 -2.15 -7.91 -11.28
C THR A 60 -2.35 -9.03 -10.33
N GLN A 61 -1.78 -8.88 -9.14
CA GLN A 61 -1.80 -9.97 -8.18
C GLN A 61 -3.25 -10.38 -7.98
N THR A 62 -3.49 -11.69 -7.94
CA THR A 62 -4.86 -12.18 -7.78
C THR A 62 -5.36 -11.81 -6.39
N SER A 63 -6.69 -11.88 -6.18
CA SER A 63 -7.26 -11.68 -4.84
C SER A 63 -6.59 -12.63 -3.83
N GLU A 64 -6.30 -13.87 -4.21
CA GLU A 64 -5.65 -14.87 -3.36
C GLU A 64 -4.19 -14.50 -3.03
N GLU A 65 -3.47 -13.85 -3.96
CA GLU A 65 -2.11 -13.37 -3.70
C GLU A 65 -2.14 -12.21 -2.70
N TYR A 66 -3.06 -11.26 -2.81
CA TYR A 66 -3.25 -10.20 -1.81
C TYR A 66 -3.69 -10.74 -0.45
N GLN A 67 -4.57 -11.75 -0.42
CA GLN A 67 -4.92 -12.45 0.83
C GLN A 67 -3.70 -13.14 1.45
N THR A 68 -2.82 -13.71 0.64
CA THR A 68 -1.56 -14.31 1.11
C THR A 68 -0.63 -13.26 1.70
N GLU A 69 -0.48 -12.11 1.06
CA GLU A 69 0.29 -10.98 1.60
C GLU A 69 -0.30 -10.46 2.91
N LEU A 70 -1.63 -10.34 2.98
CA LEU A 70 -2.34 -9.92 4.18
C LEU A 70 -2.09 -10.87 5.35
N LEU A 71 -2.09 -12.19 5.10
CA LEU A 71 -1.75 -13.22 6.09
C LEU A 71 -0.24 -13.28 6.42
N ALA A 72 0.61 -12.67 5.60
CA ALA A 72 2.05 -12.54 5.83
C ALA A 72 2.42 -11.21 6.51
N LEU A 73 1.52 -10.21 6.51
CA LEU A 73 1.75 -8.91 7.12
C LEU A 73 1.96 -9.04 8.63
N ARG A 74 3.05 -8.46 9.15
CA ARG A 74 3.41 -8.55 10.57
C ARG A 74 3.56 -7.15 11.17
N LEU A 75 3.07 -7.01 12.40
CA LEU A 75 3.49 -5.97 13.31
C LEU A 75 4.50 -6.60 14.29
N PRO A 76 5.80 -6.25 14.21
CA PRO A 76 6.79 -6.81 15.12
C PRO A 76 6.49 -6.45 16.59
N GLU A 77 6.81 -7.35 17.53
CA GLU A 77 6.59 -7.13 18.98
C GLU A 77 7.40 -5.92 19.47
N GLU A 78 8.60 -5.72 18.95
CA GLU A 78 9.46 -4.58 19.26
C GLU A 78 8.88 -3.23 18.80
N ASP A 79 7.98 -3.26 17.82
CA ASP A 79 7.37 -2.06 17.22
C ASP A 79 6.06 -1.67 17.91
N VAL A 80 5.55 -2.50 18.83
CA VAL A 80 4.37 -2.18 19.62
C VAL A 80 4.63 -0.94 20.48
N GLY A 81 3.78 0.08 20.32
CA GLY A 81 3.88 1.33 21.05
C GLY A 81 5.05 2.22 20.61
N VAL A 82 5.62 1.99 19.41
CA VAL A 82 6.73 2.74 18.83
C VAL A 82 6.27 3.51 17.59
N THR A 83 6.89 4.67 17.34
CA THR A 83 6.70 5.43 16.10
C THR A 83 7.77 5.06 15.07
N LYS A 84 7.38 4.90 13.81
CA LYS A 84 8.27 4.79 12.66
C LYS A 84 8.26 6.09 11.86
N THR A 85 9.37 6.39 11.19
CA THR A 85 9.44 7.51 10.25
C THR A 85 8.99 7.02 8.88
N VAL A 86 7.90 7.59 8.35
CA VAL A 86 7.43 7.38 6.98
C VAL A 86 7.59 8.70 6.24
N GLY A 87 8.52 8.74 5.28
CA GLY A 87 8.94 10.00 4.65
C GLY A 87 9.52 10.98 5.67
N ARG A 88 8.78 12.08 5.94
CA ARG A 88 9.15 13.11 6.92
C ARG A 88 8.28 13.12 8.18
N GLN A 89 7.34 12.18 8.31
CA GLN A 89 6.38 12.14 9.41
C GLN A 89 6.65 10.96 10.34
N LYS A 90 6.46 11.18 11.64
CA LYS A 90 6.45 10.10 12.64
C LYS A 90 5.03 9.55 12.75
N VAL A 91 4.86 8.27 12.47
CA VAL A 91 3.58 7.57 12.51
C VAL A 91 3.72 6.39 13.47
N TRP A 92 2.70 6.12 14.27
CA TRP A 92 2.68 4.93 15.13
C TRP A 92 2.71 3.66 14.30
N ALA A 93 3.50 2.66 14.71
CA ALA A 93 3.68 1.44 13.94
C ALA A 93 2.35 0.68 13.73
N HIS A 94 1.47 0.66 14.74
CA HIS A 94 0.15 0.02 14.63
C HIS A 94 -0.78 0.75 13.64
N VAL A 95 -0.70 2.09 13.57
CA VAL A 95 -1.44 2.88 12.57
C VAL A 95 -0.96 2.57 11.17
N LYS A 96 0.37 2.57 10.97
CA LYS A 96 0.96 2.21 9.68
C LYS A 96 0.55 0.79 9.25
N TRP A 97 0.65 -0.17 10.16
CA TRP A 97 0.25 -1.54 9.92
C TRP A 97 -1.23 -1.65 9.54
N ALA A 98 -2.11 -0.90 10.22
CA ALA A 98 -3.55 -0.92 9.95
C ALA A 98 -3.89 -0.36 8.55
N GLU A 99 -3.19 0.69 8.12
CA GLU A 99 -3.33 1.22 6.76
C GLU A 99 -2.87 0.21 5.69
N GLU A 100 -1.72 -0.44 5.90
CA GLU A 100 -1.23 -1.50 5.00
C GLU A 100 -2.19 -2.71 4.96
N ALA A 101 -2.74 -3.11 6.11
CA ALA A 101 -3.72 -4.19 6.19
C ALA A 101 -5.03 -3.85 5.45
N MET A 102 -5.55 -2.64 5.64
CA MET A 102 -6.76 -2.17 4.95
C MET A 102 -6.56 -2.10 3.43
N GLN A 103 -5.39 -1.62 2.99
CA GLN A 103 -5.05 -1.59 1.58
C GLN A 103 -5.03 -2.99 0.96
N LEU A 104 -4.40 -3.96 1.62
CA LEU A 104 -4.38 -5.35 1.14
C LEU A 104 -5.77 -5.99 1.14
N ALA A 105 -6.59 -5.73 2.16
CA ALA A 105 -7.97 -6.22 2.22
C ALA A 105 -8.83 -5.63 1.08
N SER A 106 -8.66 -4.35 0.76
CA SER A 106 -9.34 -3.70 -0.35
C SER A 106 -8.87 -4.23 -1.71
N LEU A 107 -7.57 -4.45 -1.89
CA LEU A 107 -7.02 -5.05 -3.12
C LEU A 107 -7.48 -6.50 -3.30
N ALA A 108 -7.68 -7.23 -2.21
CA ALA A 108 -8.28 -8.56 -2.21
C ALA A 108 -9.81 -8.55 -2.43
N GLY A 109 -10.48 -7.40 -2.30
CA GLY A 109 -11.94 -7.27 -2.44
C GLY A 109 -12.73 -7.88 -1.28
N ILE A 110 -12.12 -7.94 -0.08
CA ILE A 110 -12.74 -8.53 1.12
C ILE A 110 -13.09 -7.48 2.18
N GLU A 111 -12.89 -6.19 1.89
CA GLU A 111 -12.93 -5.12 2.89
C GLU A 111 -14.30 -4.93 3.54
N GLN A 112 -15.38 -5.27 2.83
CA GLN A 112 -16.77 -5.14 3.30
C GLN A 112 -17.24 -6.26 4.24
N GLY A 113 -16.37 -7.23 4.54
CA GLY A 113 -16.72 -8.37 5.39
C GLY A 113 -15.61 -8.76 6.35
N SER A 114 -15.87 -9.79 7.15
CA SER A 114 -14.96 -10.24 8.22
C SER A 114 -13.94 -11.30 7.78
N THR A 115 -13.89 -11.59 6.48
CA THR A 115 -13.00 -12.60 5.88
C THR A 115 -11.55 -12.34 6.30
N LEU A 116 -10.89 -13.37 6.83
CA LEU A 116 -9.51 -13.38 7.34
C LEU A 116 -9.21 -12.50 8.57
N ILE A 117 -10.14 -11.66 9.07
CA ILE A 117 -9.87 -10.78 10.23
C ILE A 117 -9.39 -11.57 11.43
N TRP A 118 -10.07 -12.68 11.76
CA TRP A 118 -9.67 -13.52 12.89
C TRP A 118 -8.26 -14.09 12.74
N GLN A 119 -7.88 -14.51 11.53
CA GLN A 119 -6.56 -15.08 11.24
C GLN A 119 -5.47 -14.02 11.38
N VAL A 120 -5.69 -12.83 10.83
CA VAL A 120 -4.76 -11.70 10.93
C VAL A 120 -4.67 -11.18 12.36
N LYS A 121 -5.81 -11.02 13.05
CA LYS A 121 -5.86 -10.67 14.47
C LYS A 121 -5.03 -11.65 15.29
N LYS A 122 -5.11 -12.96 15.04
CA LYS A 122 -4.34 -13.98 15.78
C LYS A 122 -2.82 -13.82 15.64
N GLN A 123 -2.35 -13.25 14.54
CA GLN A 123 -0.93 -13.02 14.26
C GLN A 123 -0.39 -11.73 14.87
N LEU A 124 -1.27 -10.83 15.33
CA LEU A 124 -0.85 -9.60 16.00
C LEU A 124 -0.14 -9.89 17.34
N PRO A 125 0.78 -9.00 17.75
CA PRO A 125 1.37 -9.01 19.07
C PRO A 125 0.35 -9.18 20.18
N LYS A 126 0.70 -9.93 21.22
CA LYS A 126 -0.25 -10.23 22.31
C LYS A 126 -0.75 -8.96 23.01
N ALA A 127 0.13 -7.97 23.17
CA ALA A 127 -0.20 -6.67 23.74
C ALA A 127 -1.28 -5.92 22.94
N VAL A 128 -1.25 -6.04 21.61
CA VAL A 128 -2.24 -5.42 20.71
C VAL A 128 -3.56 -6.19 20.79
N ARG A 129 -3.51 -7.52 20.67
CA ARG A 129 -4.72 -8.38 20.68
C ARG A 129 -5.59 -8.23 21.92
N ARG A 130 -4.99 -8.01 23.09
CA ARG A 130 -5.71 -7.85 24.37
C ARG A 130 -6.56 -6.58 24.44
N LEU A 131 -6.24 -5.60 23.60
CA LEU A 131 -6.92 -4.30 23.58
C LEU A 131 -7.96 -4.20 22.46
N LEU A 132 -8.15 -5.28 21.69
CA LEU A 132 -9.05 -5.34 20.56
C LEU A 132 -10.27 -6.21 20.89
N ASP A 133 -11.45 -5.75 20.47
CA ASP A 133 -12.71 -6.50 20.57
C ASP A 133 -12.64 -7.86 19.88
N ASP A 134 -13.46 -8.81 20.36
CA ASP A 134 -13.43 -10.20 19.93
C ASP A 134 -13.86 -10.41 18.47
N GLU A 135 -14.85 -9.64 18.02
CA GLU A 135 -15.48 -9.77 16.70
C GLU A 135 -15.57 -8.41 16.00
N TYR A 136 -15.42 -8.43 14.68
CA TYR A 136 -15.53 -7.25 13.81
C TYR A 136 -16.41 -7.60 12.62
N LYS A 137 -17.24 -6.64 12.20
CA LYS A 137 -18.16 -6.85 11.07
C LYS A 137 -17.42 -6.81 9.72
N ASP A 138 -16.43 -5.92 9.60
CA ASP A 138 -15.69 -5.63 8.39
C ASP A 138 -14.26 -5.13 8.70
N TRP A 139 -13.46 -4.95 7.65
CA TRP A 139 -12.06 -4.52 7.78
C TRP A 139 -11.91 -3.07 8.21
N GLN A 140 -12.91 -2.23 7.94
CA GLN A 140 -12.89 -0.83 8.35
C GLN A 140 -12.98 -0.75 9.87
N ASP A 141 -13.96 -1.41 10.47
CA ASP A 141 -14.12 -1.46 11.93
C ASP A 141 -12.86 -2.00 12.62
N PHE A 142 -12.32 -3.11 12.11
CA PHE A 142 -11.11 -3.71 12.67
C PHE A 142 -9.90 -2.79 12.61
N THR A 143 -9.64 -2.17 11.46
CA THR A 143 -8.44 -1.34 11.29
C THR A 143 -8.57 0.01 11.97
N ASP A 144 -9.78 0.56 12.10
CA ASP A 144 -10.04 1.78 12.85
C ASP A 144 -9.84 1.56 14.36
N ASP A 145 -10.27 0.43 14.91
CA ASP A 145 -10.01 0.09 16.31
C ASP A 145 -8.52 -0.08 16.58
N VAL A 146 -7.79 -0.74 15.66
CA VAL A 146 -6.32 -0.83 15.76
C VAL A 146 -5.67 0.56 15.74
N LYS A 147 -6.14 1.47 14.88
CA LYS A 147 -5.65 2.86 14.81
C LYS A 147 -5.98 3.68 16.06
N ALA A 148 -7.09 3.39 16.72
CA ALA A 148 -7.56 4.08 17.90
C ALA A 148 -6.90 3.61 19.21
N LEU A 149 -6.07 2.55 19.16
CA LEU A 149 -5.45 1.98 20.34
C LEU A 149 -4.62 3.01 21.12
N ASN A 150 -4.86 3.05 22.44
CA ASN A 150 -4.13 3.92 23.33
C ASN A 150 -2.67 3.46 23.48
N THR A 151 -1.73 4.32 23.09
CA THR A 151 -0.29 4.00 23.08
C THR A 151 0.29 3.74 24.46
N SER A 152 -0.23 4.39 25.50
CA SER A 152 0.22 4.17 26.88
C SER A 152 -0.19 2.78 27.36
N LYS A 153 -1.43 2.36 27.05
CA LYS A 153 -1.90 0.99 27.35
C LYS A 153 -1.11 -0.06 26.57
N LEU A 154 -0.79 0.20 25.29
CA LEU A 154 0.03 -0.71 24.49
C LEU A 154 1.42 -0.94 25.09
N ARG A 155 2.06 0.10 25.61
CA ARG A 155 3.36 -0.01 26.28
C ARG A 155 3.25 -0.77 27.60
N GLN A 156 2.24 -0.46 28.41
CA GLN A 156 1.97 -1.17 29.65
C GLN A 156 1.77 -2.68 29.42
N GLU A 157 0.92 -3.06 28.47
CA GLU A 157 0.68 -4.47 28.14
C GLU A 157 1.96 -5.18 27.66
N ARG A 158 2.79 -4.49 26.87
CA ARG A 158 4.09 -5.02 26.43
C ARG A 158 5.03 -5.27 27.62
N GLU A 159 5.15 -4.30 28.53
CA GLU A 159 5.97 -4.43 29.74
C GLU A 159 5.48 -5.57 30.64
N GLU A 160 4.18 -5.66 30.90
CA GLU A 160 3.59 -6.74 31.71
C GLU A 160 3.85 -8.13 31.13
N ILE A 161 3.79 -8.26 29.80
CA ILE A 161 4.10 -9.51 29.10
C ILE A 161 5.58 -9.86 29.25
N GLU A 162 6.48 -8.89 29.14
CA GLU A 162 7.92 -9.09 29.30
C GLU A 162 8.29 -9.49 30.73
N ASP A 163 7.75 -8.79 31.72
CA ASP A 163 7.98 -9.09 33.14
C ASP A 163 7.43 -10.46 33.55
N ARG A 164 6.33 -10.90 32.93
CA ARG A 164 5.80 -12.23 33.17
C ARG A 164 6.70 -13.31 32.56
N LYS A 165 7.23 -13.10 31.36
CA LYS A 165 8.19 -14.02 30.73
C LYS A 165 9.45 -14.18 31.57
N LYS A 166 10.04 -13.07 32.06
CA LYS A 166 11.21 -13.10 32.95
C LYS A 166 10.95 -13.90 34.22
N ARG A 167 9.79 -13.71 34.87
CA ARG A 167 9.41 -14.46 36.07
C ARG A 167 9.17 -15.95 35.81
N GLU A 168 8.70 -16.32 34.62
CA GLU A 168 8.55 -17.74 34.23
C GLU A 168 9.94 -18.36 34.00
N GLU A 169 10.84 -17.67 33.30
CA GLU A 169 12.22 -18.11 33.06
C GLU A 169 13.04 -18.27 34.36
N GLU A 170 12.87 -17.37 35.33
CA GLU A 170 13.51 -17.46 36.65
C GLU A 170 12.98 -18.62 37.52
N ARG A 171 11.75 -19.07 37.27
CA ARG A 171 11.14 -20.18 38.02
C ARG A 171 11.49 -21.56 37.46
N ASP A 172 11.89 -21.60 36.20
CA ASP A 172 12.27 -22.82 35.49
C ASP A 172 13.80 -23.10 35.53
N GLN A 173 14.57 -22.24 36.22
CA GLN A 173 16.00 -22.39 36.54
C GLN A 173 16.22 -22.92 37.96
#